data_AF-A0A380SA22-F1
#
_entry.id   AF-A0A380SA22-F1
#
_cell.length_a   1.000
_cell.length_b   1.000
_cell.length_c   1.000
_cell.angle_alpha   90.00
_cell.angle_beta   90.00
_cell.angle_gamma   90.00
#
_symmetry.space_group_name_H-M   'P 1'
#
loop_
_entity.id
_entity.type
_entity.pdbx_description
1 polymer ?
#
loop_
_entity_poly.entity_id
_entity_poly.type
_entity_poly.pdbx_seq_one_letter_code
_entity_poly.pdbx_strand_id
1 'polypeptide(L)'
;MLKLDPITTLAIASLLYLIGVYIVNHISILKRLCIPAPVIGGLLFSILVAILQSTHVLTIKLDSEFIQNFFMLAFFTTIGLGASLKLLRLGWKNINLYISSSAVSLQFFKISLVFHWQKY
;
A
#
# COMPACT_ATOMS: atom_id res chain seq x y z
N MET A 1 -16.14 -2.17 20.40
CA MET A 1 -14.98 -2.49 19.54
C MET A 1 -15.21 -3.87 18.96
N LEU A 2 -15.35 -3.99 17.64
CA LEU A 2 -15.55 -5.27 16.96
C LEU A 2 -14.18 -5.80 16.52
N LYS A 3 -13.77 -6.96 17.04
CA LYS A 3 -12.53 -7.62 16.63
C LYS A 3 -12.84 -8.65 15.55
N LEU A 4 -12.20 -8.54 14.40
CA LEU A 4 -12.31 -9.54 13.34
C LEU A 4 -11.14 -10.49 13.38
N ASP A 5 -11.44 -11.78 13.33
CA ASP A 5 -10.46 -12.84 13.25
C ASP A 5 -9.67 -12.76 11.93
N PRO A 6 -8.41 -13.24 11.90
CA PRO A 6 -7.56 -13.20 10.71
C PRO A 6 -8.20 -13.86 9.48
N ILE A 7 -8.92 -14.97 9.67
CA ILE A 7 -9.61 -15.69 8.59
C ILE A 7 -10.76 -14.85 8.04
N THR A 8 -11.56 -14.23 8.91
CA THR A 8 -12.67 -13.35 8.48
C THR A 8 -12.16 -12.09 7.80
N THR A 9 -11.06 -11.52 8.29
CA THR A 9 -10.40 -10.36 7.67
C THR A 9 -9.88 -10.71 6.28
N LEU A 10 -9.29 -11.90 6.10
CA LEU A 10 -8.86 -12.37 4.79
C LEU A 10 -10.04 -12.59 3.84
N ALA A 11 -11.14 -13.17 4.32
CA ALA A 11 -12.35 -13.36 3.53
C ALA A 11 -12.93 -12.02 3.04
N ILE A 12 -12.99 -11.02 3.91
CA ILE A 12 -13.39 -9.65 3.55
C ILE A 12 -12.41 -9.04 2.55
N ALA A 13 -11.10 -9.22 2.75
CA ALA A 13 -10.09 -8.74 1.82
C ALA A 13 -10.23 -9.36 0.42
N SER A 14 -10.52 -10.67 0.33
CA SER A 14 -10.80 -11.34 -0.94
C SER A 14 -12.08 -10.82 -1.60
N LEU A 15 -13.14 -10.57 -0.83
CA LEU A 15 -14.38 -9.98 -1.35
C LEU A 15 -14.15 -8.56 -1.89
N LEU A 16 -13.43 -7.72 -1.15
CA LEU A 16 -13.03 -6.38 -1.57
C LEU A 16 -12.15 -6.41 -2.82
N TYR A 17 -11.28 -7.40 -2.96
CA TYR A 17 -10.50 -7.61 -4.18
C TYR A 17 -11.41 -7.89 -5.38
N LEU A 18 -12.40 -8.78 -5.24
CA LEU A 18 -13.36 -9.07 -6.31
C LEU A 18 -14.17 -7.82 -6.71
N ILE A 19 -14.62 -7.04 -5.72
CA ILE A 19 -15.28 -5.75 -5.96
C ILE A 19 -14.33 -4.78 -6.68
N GLY A 20 -13.07 -4.71 -6.27
CA GLY A 20 -12.04 -3.92 -6.93
C GLY A 20 -11.83 -4.30 -8.39
N VAL A 21 -11.79 -5.61 -8.70
CA VAL A 21 -11.70 -6.12 -10.08
C VAL A 21 -12.91 -5.70 -10.90
N TYR A 22 -14.12 -5.82 -10.34
CA TYR A 22 -15.35 -5.39 -10.99
C TYR A 22 -15.31 -3.89 -11.35
N ILE A 23 -14.88 -3.05 -10.40
CA ILE A 23 -14.81 -1.60 -10.58
C ILE A 23 -13.75 -1.19 -11.62
N VAL A 24 -12.55 -1.79 -11.57
CA VAL A 24 -11.49 -1.55 -12.57
C VAL A 24 -11.97 -1.91 -13.97
N ASN A 25 -12.70 -3.01 -14.10
CA ASN A 25 -13.20 -3.47 -15.40
C ASN A 25 -14.34 -2.59 -15.93
N HIS A 26 -15.15 -2.00 -15.05
CA HIS A 26 -16.26 -1.13 -15.45
C HIS A 26 -15.78 0.29 -15.78
N ILE A 27 -14.76 0.80 -15.09
CA ILE A 27 -14.26 2.18 -15.27
C ILE A 27 -13.00 2.17 -16.13
N SER A 28 -13.15 2.56 -17.40
CA SER A 28 -12.06 2.59 -18.39
C SER A 28 -10.87 3.49 -17.99
N ILE A 29 -11.12 4.53 -17.18
CA ILE A 29 -10.08 5.43 -16.66
C ILE A 29 -9.14 4.69 -15.69
N LEU A 30 -9.69 3.91 -14.75
CA LEU A 30 -8.90 3.14 -13.77
C LEU A 30 -8.06 2.07 -14.46
N LYS A 31 -8.62 1.44 -15.50
CA LYS A 31 -7.90 0.49 -16.35
C LYS A 31 -6.76 1.15 -17.12
N ARG A 32 -6.95 2.36 -17.67
CA ARG A 32 -5.89 3.12 -18.38
C ARG A 32 -4.77 3.57 -17.45
N LEU A 33 -5.06 3.82 -16.18
CA LEU A 33 -4.07 4.20 -15.17
C LEU A 33 -3.30 2.99 -14.59
N CYS A 34 -3.57 1.77 -15.07
CA CYS A 34 -2.96 0.53 -14.57
C CYS A 34 -3.05 0.37 -13.05
N ILE A 35 -4.10 0.91 -12.43
CA ILE A 35 -4.27 0.83 -10.97
C ILE A 35 -4.67 -0.61 -10.63
N PRO A 36 -3.87 -1.33 -9.82
CA PRO A 36 -4.16 -2.71 -9.50
C PRO A 36 -5.42 -2.79 -8.63
N ALA A 37 -6.29 -3.75 -8.93
CA ALA A 37 -7.57 -3.96 -8.22
C ALA A 37 -7.49 -4.00 -6.68
N PRO A 38 -6.45 -4.58 -6.04
CA PRO A 38 -6.29 -4.55 -4.59
C PRO A 38 -6.27 -3.14 -4.00
N VAL A 39 -5.71 -2.16 -4.71
CA VAL A 39 -5.61 -0.77 -4.23
C VAL A 39 -6.99 -0.13 -4.16
N ILE A 40 -7.85 -0.39 -5.15
CA ILE A 40 -9.21 0.16 -5.18
C ILE A 40 -10.10 -0.49 -4.11
N GLY A 41 -10.01 -1.83 -3.96
CA GLY A 41 -10.71 -2.53 -2.87
C GLY A 41 -10.27 -2.04 -1.49
N GLY A 42 -8.97 -1.83 -1.30
CA GLY A 42 -8.41 -1.26 -0.08
C GLY A 42 -8.87 0.17 0.19
N LEU A 43 -8.82 1.05 -0.82
CA LEU A 43 -9.28 2.44 -0.70
C LEU A 43 -10.76 2.54 -0.31
N LEU A 44 -11.63 1.73 -0.93
CA LEU A 44 -13.05 1.66 -0.57
C LEU A 44 -13.25 1.28 0.90
N PHE A 45 -12.54 0.25 1.34
CA PHE A 45 -12.60 -0.20 2.72
C PHE A 45 -12.05 0.84 3.71
N SER A 46 -10.92 1.48 3.39
CA SER A 46 -10.34 2.54 4.22
C SER A 46 -11.28 3.73 4.39
N ILE A 47 -11.96 4.17 3.32
CA ILE A 47 -12.95 5.26 3.39
C ILE A 47 -14.13 4.85 4.26
N LEU A 48 -14.65 3.63 4.07
CA LEU A 48 -15.77 3.11 4.86
C LEU A 48 -15.42 3.05 6.35
N VAL A 49 -14.26 2.49 6.69
CA VAL A 49 -13.78 2.41 8.07
C VAL A 49 -13.52 3.81 8.65
N ALA A 50 -12.97 4.74 7.86
CA ALA A 50 -12.74 6.12 8.32
C ALA A 50 -14.04 6.84 8.69
N ILE A 51 -15.10 6.69 7.89
CA ILE A 51 -16.43 7.26 8.19
C ILE A 51 -17.04 6.62 9.44
N LEU A 52 -16.92 5.30 9.57
CA LEU A 52 -17.46 4.57 10.73
C LEU A 52 -16.76 4.93 12.04
N GLN A 53 -15.46 5.21 11.98
CA GLN A 53 -14.68 5.65 13.13
C GLN A 53 -14.90 7.13 13.44
N SER A 54 -14.99 8.00 12.44
CA SER A 54 -15.21 9.45 12.64
C SER A 54 -16.57 9.76 13.27
N THR A 55 -17.58 8.94 12.97
CA THR A 55 -18.92 9.05 13.57
C THR A 55 -19.03 8.41 14.96
N HIS A 56 -17.94 7.85 15.50
CA HIS A 56 -17.91 7.12 16.79
C HIS A 56 -18.92 5.96 16.92
N VAL A 57 -19.54 5.53 15.82
CA VAL A 57 -20.57 4.48 15.83
C VAL A 57 -19.94 3.10 16.08
N LEU A 58 -18.83 2.80 15.40
CA LEU A 58 -18.21 1.47 15.49
C LEU A 58 -16.70 1.53 15.30
N THR A 59 -15.95 1.08 16.30
CA THR A 59 -14.50 0.84 16.19
C THR A 59 -14.23 -0.58 15.70
N ILE A 60 -13.69 -0.70 14.49
CA ILE A 60 -13.28 -1.97 13.87
C ILE A 60 -11.80 -2.21 14.17
N LYS A 61 -11.47 -3.38 14.75
CA LYS A 61 -10.09 -3.83 14.96
C LYS A 61 -9.85 -5.10 14.15
N LEU A 62 -8.90 -5.03 13.21
CA LEU A 62 -8.53 -6.14 12.34
C LEU A 62 -7.31 -6.85 12.93
N ASP A 63 -7.42 -8.14 13.17
CA ASP A 63 -6.30 -8.97 13.60
C ASP A 63 -5.65 -9.62 12.36
N SER A 64 -4.92 -8.80 11.58
CA SER A 64 -4.38 -9.19 10.26
C SER A 64 -2.86 -9.25 10.18
N GLU A 65 -2.14 -8.97 11.27
CA GLU A 65 -0.67 -8.84 11.23
C GLU A 65 0.02 -10.11 10.74
N PHE A 66 -0.42 -11.28 11.22
CA PHE A 66 0.16 -12.56 10.81
C PHE A 66 -0.02 -12.82 9.31
N ILE A 67 -1.24 -12.67 8.78
CA ILE A 67 -1.54 -12.93 7.37
C ILE A 67 -0.86 -11.91 6.45
N GLN A 68 -0.85 -10.64 6.87
CA GLN A 68 -0.20 -9.55 6.14
C GLN A 68 1.30 -9.79 6.01
N ASN A 69 1.97 -10.15 7.11
CA ASN A 69 3.39 -10.43 7.11
C ASN A 69 3.73 -11.66 6.26
N PHE A 70 2.92 -12.72 6.35
CA PHE A 70 3.10 -13.91 5.53
C PHE A 70 3.01 -13.62 4.02
N PHE A 71 1.95 -12.93 3.58
CA PHE A 71 1.79 -12.56 2.17
C PHE A 71 2.84 -11.55 1.71
N MET A 72 3.25 -10.62 2.58
CA MET A 72 4.33 -9.68 2.29
C MET A 72 5.66 -10.41 2.06
N LEU A 73 6.02 -11.35 2.93
CA LEU A 73 7.22 -12.16 2.78
C LEU A 73 7.15 -12.99 1.51
N ALA A 74 6.05 -13.71 1.26
CA ALA A 74 5.88 -14.52 0.05
C ALA A 74 5.99 -13.67 -1.23
N PHE A 75 5.39 -12.48 -1.25
CA PHE A 75 5.47 -11.54 -2.37
C PHE A 75 6.90 -11.04 -2.61
N PHE A 76 7.58 -10.57 -1.56
CA PHE A 76 8.95 -10.08 -1.70
C PHE A 76 9.94 -11.20 -2.01
N THR A 77 9.76 -12.39 -1.46
CA THR A 77 10.55 -13.56 -1.82
C THR A 77 10.33 -13.90 -3.29
N THR A 78 9.10 -13.90 -3.78
CA THR A 78 8.80 -14.19 -5.20
C THR A 78 9.42 -13.15 -6.14
N ILE A 79 9.30 -11.87 -5.81
CA ILE A 79 9.97 -10.78 -6.56
C ILE A 79 11.48 -10.93 -6.50
N GLY A 80 12.04 -11.24 -5.34
CA GLY A 80 13.47 -11.45 -5.13
C GLY A 80 14.02 -12.62 -5.93
N LEU A 81 13.28 -13.73 -6.01
CA LEU A 81 13.61 -14.88 -6.84
C LEU A 81 13.45 -14.58 -8.34
N GLY A 82 12.47 -13.77 -8.71
CA GLY A 82 12.27 -13.30 -10.08
C GLY A 82 13.28 -12.23 -10.55
N ALA A 83 14.00 -11.61 -9.61
CA ALA A 83 15.00 -10.59 -9.92
C ALA A 83 16.27 -11.23 -10.50
N SER A 84 16.58 -10.91 -11.76
CA SER A 84 17.82 -11.38 -12.37
C SER A 84 19.02 -10.58 -11.88
N LEU A 85 20.06 -11.28 -11.38
CA LEU A 85 21.37 -10.68 -11.05
C LEU A 85 22.02 -9.95 -12.25
N LYS A 86 21.59 -10.25 -13.49
CA LYS A 86 22.05 -9.54 -14.70
C LYS A 86 21.42 -8.15 -14.79
N LEU A 87 20.10 -8.03 -14.59
CA LEU A 87 19.38 -6.74 -14.58
C LEU A 87 19.90 -5.82 -13.47
N LEU A 88 20.15 -6.40 -12.28
CA LEU A 88 20.78 -5.70 -11.16
C LEU A 88 22.16 -5.15 -11.54
N ARG A 89 23.04 -5.97 -12.14
CA ARG A 89 24.38 -5.52 -12.56
C ARG A 89 24.35 -4.43 -13.65
N LEU A 90 23.39 -4.49 -14.57
CA LEU A 90 23.22 -3.49 -15.63
C LEU A 90 22.71 -2.14 -15.08
N GLY A 91 21.78 -2.18 -14.11
CA GLY A 91 21.11 -0.99 -13.57
C GLY A 91 21.75 -0.37 -12.34
N TRP A 92 22.63 -1.08 -11.61
CA TRP A 92 23.04 -0.68 -10.26
C TRP A 92 23.69 0.71 -10.18
N LYS A 93 24.50 1.09 -11.18
CA LYS A 93 25.15 2.42 -11.19
C LYS A 93 24.12 3.56 -11.28
N ASN A 94 23.13 3.41 -12.16
CA ASN A 94 22.07 4.41 -12.35
C ASN A 94 21.11 4.43 -11.16
N ILE A 95 20.80 3.25 -10.60
CA ILE A 95 19.96 3.10 -9.40
C ILE A 95 20.61 3.78 -8.19
N ASN A 96 21.91 3.58 -7.96
CA ASN A 96 22.59 4.14 -6.79
C ASN A 96 22.67 5.68 -6.86
N LEU A 97 22.91 6.24 -8.04
CA LEU A 97 22.88 7.70 -8.24
C LEU A 97 21.48 8.28 -7.98
N TYR A 98 20.44 7.63 -8.51
CA TYR A 98 19.05 8.05 -8.33
C TYR A 98 18.62 7.98 -6.86
N ILE A 99 18.94 6.90 -6.16
CA ILE A 99 18.60 6.73 -4.74
C ILE A 99 19.32 7.78 -3.88
N SER A 100 20.61 8.01 -4.12
CA SER A 100 21.38 9.02 -3.38
C SER A 100 20.83 10.43 -3.60
N SER A 101 20.54 10.81 -4.84
CA SER A 101 19.94 12.12 -5.15
C SER A 101 18.56 12.28 -4.50
N SER A 102 17.71 11.26 -4.58
CA SER A 102 16.35 11.29 -4.00
C SER A 102 16.41 11.39 -2.47
N ALA A 103 17.35 10.70 -1.83
CA ALA A 103 17.54 10.75 -0.38
C ALA A 103 17.95 12.15 0.10
N VAL A 104 18.88 12.81 -0.61
CA VAL A 104 19.30 14.19 -0.31
C VAL A 104 18.13 15.16 -0.44
N SER A 105 17.34 15.06 -1.52
CA SER A 105 16.14 15.89 -1.71
C SER A 105 15.11 15.70 -0.58
N LEU A 106 14.87 14.46 -0.13
CA LEU A 106 13.97 14.17 0.98
C LEU A 106 14.46 14.75 2.32
N GLN A 107 15.76 14.67 2.59
CA GLN A 107 16.35 15.26 3.80
C GLN A 107 16.22 16.78 3.80
N PHE A 108 16.47 17.43 2.67
CA PHE A 108 16.31 18.87 2.52
C PHE A 108 14.84 19.31 2.70
N PHE A 109 13.91 18.59 2.07
CA PHE A 109 12.47 18.83 2.23
C PHE A 109 12.02 18.68 3.69
N LYS A 110 12.51 17.66 4.40
CA LYS A 110 12.22 17.45 5.82
C LYS A 110 12.78 18.56 6.71
N ILE A 111 14.00 19.04 6.43
CA ILE A 111 14.59 20.22 7.11
C ILE A 111 13.72 21.46 6.88
N SER A 112 13.28 21.71 5.63
CA SER A 112 12.47 22.88 5.29
C SER A 112 11.10 22.86 5.98
N LEU A 113 10.46 21.70 6.04
CA LEU A 113 9.22 21.49 6.80
C LEU A 113 9.41 21.73 8.29
N VAL A 114 10.52 21.26 8.89
CA VAL A 114 10.84 21.51 10.31
C VAL A 114 11.02 23.00 10.58
N PHE A 115 11.72 23.73 9.70
CA PHE A 115 11.83 25.19 9.83
C PHE A 115 10.50 25.92 9.62
N HIS A 116 9.63 25.41 8.75
CA HIS A 116 8.29 25.97 8.56
C HIS A 116 7.39 25.75 9.80
N TRP A 117 7.44 24.57 10.41
CA TRP A 117 6.70 24.24 11.64
C TRP A 117 7.30 24.81 12.93
N GLN A 118 8.56 25.25 12.92
CA GLN A 118 9.17 25.98 14.05
C GLN A 118 8.84 27.49 14.04
N LYS A 119 8.25 27.99 12.94
CA LYS A 119 7.89 29.40 12.77
C LYS A 119 6.44 29.71 13.17
N TYR A 120 5.67 28.69 13.55
CA TYR A 120 4.30 28.73 14.07
C TYR A 120 4.24 27.93 15.38
#